data_AF-A0A844IIE2-F1
#
_entry.id   AF-A0A844IIE2-F1
#
_cell.length_a   1.000
_cell.length_b   1.000
_cell.length_c   1.000
_cell.angle_alpha   90.00
_cell.angle_beta   90.00
_cell.angle_gamma   90.00
#
_symmetry.space_group_name_H-M   'P 1'
#
loop_
_entity.id
_entity.type
_entity.pdbx_description
1 polymer ?
#
loop_
_entity_poly.entity_id
_entity_poly.type
_entity_poly.pdbx_seq_one_letter_code
_entity_poly.pdbx_strand_id
1 'polypeptide(L)'
;MSKSLKVSNDRIQQVNMALGVNGYPSQRALAYDTGLSLATISNFLTGKPVSYTSFEELCRRLNLDWREITTSAEVIFPPPAYAQIRKKKPNLNQFPDWGTAIDISAFYGYSQELTQLQSWILQDGCRLLGLFGIGGVGKTTLATQLVKQIQDQFNYVFWRSVPTVPCFDSMMTDLLSLFSHHKENKLNINQIIYYLRTHRCLIILDHVDIDHLKYMQFIKIIAETNHQSCVIFTCREQYPEFTFLEYWLSSVRCLKLSNSSEIALSLIESQPLWGTDQEKDDLCNLCNNNPLKVKQMIVSIIHLYNGDIGKFLERNT
;
A
#
# COMPACT_ATOMS: atom_id res chain seq x y z
N MET A 1 11.35 -0.97 -26.57
CA MET A 1 12.54 -0.17 -26.89
C MET A 1 13.14 0.33 -25.59
N SER A 2 14.38 -0.03 -25.27
CA SER A 2 15.08 0.45 -24.08
C SER A 2 15.28 1.96 -24.20
N LYS A 3 14.51 2.74 -23.44
CA LYS A 3 14.68 4.19 -23.40
C LYS A 3 16.06 4.46 -22.79
N SER A 4 16.92 5.14 -23.55
CA SER A 4 18.21 5.62 -23.06
C SER A 4 18.05 7.00 -22.43
N LEU A 5 18.69 7.22 -21.30
CA LEU A 5 18.70 8.48 -20.55
C LEU A 5 20.12 9.04 -20.54
N LYS A 6 20.24 10.37 -20.49
CA LYS A 6 21.52 11.07 -20.36
C LYS A 6 21.43 12.17 -19.30
N VAL A 7 22.53 12.39 -18.59
CA VAL A 7 22.67 13.47 -17.62
C VAL A 7 22.62 14.81 -18.37
N SER A 8 21.91 15.79 -17.83
CA SER A 8 21.87 17.14 -18.38
C SER A 8 23.25 17.77 -18.29
N ASN A 9 23.66 18.47 -19.35
CA ASN A 9 24.98 19.07 -19.46
C ASN A 9 25.29 19.96 -18.25
N ASP A 10 24.28 20.68 -17.74
CA ASP A 10 24.41 21.61 -16.60
C ASP A 10 24.56 20.91 -15.25
N ARG A 11 24.31 19.59 -15.19
CA ARG A 11 24.32 18.76 -13.97
C ARG A 11 25.50 17.79 -13.93
N ILE A 12 26.29 17.69 -15.01
CA ILE A 12 27.46 16.79 -15.11
C ILE A 12 28.46 17.04 -13.96
N GLN A 13 28.70 18.29 -13.58
CA GLN A 13 29.62 18.61 -12.49
C GLN A 13 29.11 18.10 -11.13
N GLN A 14 27.81 18.28 -10.85
CA GLN A 14 27.16 17.77 -9.64
C GLN A 14 27.27 16.24 -9.55
N VAL A 15 27.03 15.54 -10.65
CA VAL A 15 27.14 14.07 -10.70
C VAL A 15 28.57 13.59 -10.44
N ASN A 16 29.58 14.28 -10.98
CA ASN A 16 30.98 13.93 -10.73
C ASN A 16 31.41 14.19 -9.28
N MET A 17 30.90 15.24 -8.63
CA MET A 17 31.14 15.46 -7.20
C MET A 17 30.53 14.36 -6.33
N ALA A 18 29.38 13.81 -6.73
CA ALA A 18 28.70 12.73 -6.01
C ALA A 18 29.52 11.44 -5.91
N LEU A 19 30.48 11.20 -6.83
CA LEU A 19 31.40 10.06 -6.73
C LEU A 19 32.22 10.10 -5.43
N GLY A 20 32.83 11.25 -5.14
CA GLY A 20 33.64 11.42 -3.94
C GLY A 20 32.81 11.41 -2.66
N VAL A 21 31.65 12.08 -2.68
CA VAL A 21 30.73 12.14 -1.53
C VAL A 21 30.22 10.76 -1.14
N ASN A 22 29.97 9.88 -2.10
CA ASN A 22 29.48 8.53 -1.87
C ASN A 22 30.60 7.47 -1.79
N GLY A 23 31.85 7.89 -1.55
CA GLY A 23 32.94 6.97 -1.23
C GLY A 23 33.51 6.19 -2.43
N TYR A 24 33.31 6.66 -3.66
CA TYR A 24 33.90 6.06 -4.86
C TYR A 24 35.18 6.81 -5.29
N PRO A 25 36.38 6.30 -4.95
CA PRO A 25 37.64 6.98 -5.27
C PRO A 25 37.98 6.96 -6.78
N SER A 26 37.26 6.17 -7.59
CA SER A 26 37.43 6.12 -9.04
C SER A 26 36.20 5.54 -9.74
N GLN A 27 36.07 5.77 -11.05
CA GLN A 27 35.04 5.14 -11.88
C GLN A 27 35.12 3.60 -11.87
N ARG A 28 36.32 3.03 -11.66
CA ARG A 28 36.53 1.58 -11.52
C ARG A 28 35.90 1.02 -10.26
N ALA A 29 35.97 1.75 -9.15
CA ALA A 29 35.34 1.34 -7.91
C ALA A 29 33.80 1.28 -8.07
N LEU A 30 33.21 2.28 -8.71
CA LEU A 30 31.78 2.30 -9.01
C LEU A 30 31.37 1.21 -10.01
N ALA A 31 32.18 0.95 -11.03
CA ALA A 31 31.94 -0.13 -12.00
C ALA A 31 31.92 -1.50 -11.31
N TYR A 32 32.88 -1.76 -10.41
CA TYR A 32 32.95 -3.01 -9.66
C TYR A 32 31.73 -3.21 -8.76
N ASP A 33 31.33 -2.16 -8.03
CA ASP A 33 30.21 -2.22 -7.08
C ASP A 33 28.83 -2.32 -7.76
N THR A 34 28.67 -1.70 -8.93
CA THR A 34 27.43 -1.77 -9.73
C THR A 34 27.35 -2.98 -10.65
N GLY A 35 28.49 -3.66 -10.90
CA GLY A 35 28.59 -4.70 -11.92
C GLY A 35 28.45 -4.19 -13.37
N LEU A 36 28.51 -2.87 -13.59
CA LEU A 36 28.39 -2.24 -14.91
C LEU A 36 29.75 -2.09 -15.59
N SER A 37 29.74 -2.05 -16.92
CA SER A 37 30.97 -1.80 -17.68
C SER A 37 31.52 -0.39 -17.40
N LEU A 38 32.85 -0.25 -17.41
CA LEU A 38 33.51 1.05 -17.30
C LEU A 38 33.05 2.06 -18.36
N ALA A 39 32.72 1.58 -19.56
CA ALA A 39 32.16 2.41 -20.62
C ALA A 39 30.79 2.98 -20.24
N THR A 40 29.94 2.19 -19.56
CA THR A 40 28.63 2.63 -19.06
C THR A 40 28.79 3.71 -17.97
N ILE A 41 29.72 3.52 -17.04
CA ILE A 41 30.03 4.52 -16.00
C ILE A 41 30.52 5.82 -16.64
N SER A 42 31.48 5.72 -17.56
CA SER A 42 32.03 6.87 -18.27
C SER A 42 30.96 7.62 -19.07
N ASN A 43 30.07 6.89 -19.76
CA ASN A 43 28.98 7.48 -20.51
C ASN A 43 28.02 8.26 -19.61
N PHE A 44 27.64 7.71 -18.45
CA PHE A 44 26.79 8.41 -17.48
C PHE A 44 27.44 9.70 -16.97
N LEU A 45 28.70 9.63 -16.53
CA LEU A 45 29.44 10.77 -15.96
C LEU A 45 29.81 11.86 -16.98
N THR A 46 29.72 11.56 -18.27
CA THR A 46 29.99 12.51 -19.37
C THR A 46 28.73 12.99 -20.08
N GLY A 47 27.54 12.63 -19.59
CA GLY A 47 26.26 13.06 -20.19
C GLY A 47 25.95 12.36 -21.53
N LYS A 48 26.55 11.20 -21.80
CA LYS A 48 26.18 10.34 -22.93
C LYS A 48 25.00 9.42 -22.56
N PRO A 49 24.17 9.02 -23.53
CA PRO A 49 23.04 8.14 -23.25
C PRO A 49 23.47 6.77 -22.73
N VAL A 50 22.86 6.33 -21.63
CA VAL A 50 22.95 4.97 -21.09
C VAL A 50 21.54 4.39 -20.96
N SER A 51 21.39 3.07 -20.81
CA SER A 51 20.05 2.49 -20.61
C SER A 51 19.41 3.04 -19.33
N TYR A 52 18.07 3.14 -19.30
CA TYR A 52 17.33 3.53 -18.11
C TYR A 52 17.76 2.74 -16.87
N THR A 53 17.89 1.41 -16.99
CA THR A 53 18.28 0.53 -15.88
C THR A 53 19.66 0.86 -15.32
N SER A 54 20.64 1.14 -16.18
CA SER A 54 21.96 1.57 -15.75
C SER A 54 21.94 2.98 -15.18
N PHE A 55 21.11 3.88 -15.73
CA PHE A 55 20.97 5.25 -15.23
C PHE A 55 20.41 5.28 -13.81
N GLU A 56 19.32 4.55 -13.56
CA GLU A 56 18.65 4.49 -12.27
C GLU A 56 19.52 3.83 -11.20
N GLU A 57 20.21 2.72 -11.51
CA GLU A 57 21.13 2.08 -10.57
C GLU A 57 22.31 3.00 -10.22
N LEU A 58 22.84 3.76 -11.19
CA LEU A 58 23.90 4.73 -10.92
C LEU A 58 23.42 5.90 -10.06
N CYS A 59 22.20 6.40 -10.30
CA CYS A 59 21.59 7.44 -9.47
C CYS A 59 21.35 6.96 -8.04
N ARG A 60 20.85 5.73 -7.87
CA ARG A 60 20.61 5.12 -6.56
C ARG A 60 21.90 4.97 -5.75
N ARG A 61 23.00 4.54 -6.38
CA ARG A 61 24.31 4.39 -5.72
C ARG A 61 24.98 5.71 -5.39
N LEU A 62 24.74 6.74 -6.20
CA LEU A 62 25.29 8.08 -5.99
C LEU A 62 24.34 8.98 -5.18
N ASN A 63 23.23 8.44 -4.68
CA ASN A 63 22.18 9.16 -3.95
C ASN A 63 21.71 10.42 -4.68
N LEU A 64 21.45 10.29 -5.99
CA LEU A 64 20.97 11.35 -6.87
C LEU A 64 19.54 11.04 -7.31
N ASP A 65 18.70 12.07 -7.42
CA ASP A 65 17.41 11.94 -8.09
C ASP A 65 17.61 12.03 -9.61
N TRP A 66 17.33 10.94 -10.31
CA TRP A 66 17.48 10.86 -11.76
C TRP A 66 16.59 11.86 -12.52
N ARG A 67 15.47 12.30 -11.92
CA ARG A 67 14.54 13.28 -12.50
C ARG A 67 15.11 14.69 -12.51
N GLU A 68 15.97 15.02 -11.54
CA GLU A 68 16.57 16.36 -11.42
C GLU A 68 17.80 16.54 -12.32
N ILE A 69 18.44 15.44 -12.70
CA ILE A 69 19.71 15.46 -13.43
C ILE A 69 19.59 15.11 -14.92
N THR A 70 18.39 14.97 -15.49
CA THR A 70 18.17 14.68 -16.92
C THR A 70 17.74 15.93 -17.71
N THR A 71 18.09 16.04 -19.00
CA THR A 71 17.76 17.22 -19.82
C THR A 71 16.27 17.27 -20.16
N SER A 72 15.57 18.30 -19.65
CA SER A 72 14.20 18.64 -20.01
C SER A 72 14.14 19.38 -21.34
N ALA A 73 13.64 18.73 -22.40
CA ALA A 73 13.09 19.40 -23.57
C ALA A 73 11.74 18.73 -23.90
N GLU A 74 10.67 19.47 -23.67
CA GLU A 74 9.28 19.24 -24.05
C GLU A 74 8.80 17.78 -24.07
N VAL A 75 8.39 17.29 -22.90
CA VAL A 75 7.37 16.25 -22.80
C VAL A 75 6.17 16.92 -22.13
N ILE A 76 5.15 17.21 -22.93
CA ILE A 76 3.79 17.52 -22.47
C ILE A 76 3.46 16.52 -21.36
N PHE A 77 3.22 17.01 -20.15
CA PHE A 77 2.86 16.18 -19.00
C PHE A 77 1.49 15.53 -19.22
N PRO A 78 1.40 14.19 -19.23
CA PRO A 78 0.42 13.49 -18.43
C PRO A 78 1.06 13.14 -17.06
N PRO A 79 0.25 12.99 -16.00
CA PRO A 79 0.74 12.75 -14.63
C PRO A 79 1.69 11.53 -14.54
N PRO A 80 2.64 11.53 -13.58
CA PRO A 80 3.75 10.58 -13.56
C PRO A 80 3.29 9.14 -13.30
N ALA A 81 3.68 8.26 -14.22
CA ALA A 81 3.60 6.81 -14.08
C ALA A 81 4.67 6.32 -13.08
N TYR A 82 4.32 6.27 -11.79
CA TYR A 82 4.67 5.07 -11.03
C TYR A 82 3.81 3.93 -11.58
N ALA A 83 4.44 2.78 -11.82
CA ALA A 83 3.90 1.60 -12.49
C ALA A 83 3.66 1.74 -14.02
N GLN A 84 4.75 1.72 -14.81
CA GLN A 84 4.74 0.77 -15.93
C GLN A 84 5.15 -0.61 -15.40
N ILE A 85 4.31 -1.15 -14.50
CA ILE A 85 3.86 -2.53 -14.71
C ILE A 85 3.47 -2.56 -16.17
N ARG A 86 4.06 -3.45 -16.97
CA ARG A 86 3.60 -3.71 -18.34
C ARG A 86 2.09 -3.59 -18.32
N LYS A 87 1.51 -2.58 -19.01
CA LYS A 87 0.08 -2.63 -19.35
C LYS A 87 -0.05 -3.89 -20.20
N LYS A 88 -0.23 -5.05 -19.55
CA LYS A 88 -1.08 -6.08 -20.10
C LYS A 88 -2.33 -5.32 -20.50
N LYS A 89 -2.78 -5.53 -21.74
CA LYS A 89 -4.14 -5.18 -22.12
C LYS A 89 -5.04 -5.45 -20.90
N PRO A 90 -5.96 -4.54 -20.53
CA PRO A 90 -6.93 -4.86 -19.50
C PRO A 90 -7.48 -6.24 -19.86
N ASN A 91 -7.30 -7.21 -18.98
CA ASN A 91 -8.00 -8.47 -19.16
C ASN A 91 -9.46 -8.04 -19.20
N LEU A 92 -10.12 -8.23 -20.35
CA LEU A 92 -11.54 -7.92 -20.57
C LEU A 92 -12.48 -8.70 -19.62
N ASN A 93 -11.92 -9.40 -18.63
CA ASN A 93 -12.57 -10.25 -17.64
C ASN A 93 -12.23 -9.84 -16.19
N GLN A 94 -11.73 -8.63 -15.92
CA GLN A 94 -11.63 -8.13 -14.54
C GLN A 94 -13.02 -7.74 -14.05
N PHE A 95 -13.52 -8.47 -13.05
CA PHE A 95 -14.77 -8.17 -12.35
C PHE A 95 -14.44 -7.73 -10.91
N PRO A 96 -14.08 -6.45 -10.69
CA PRO A 96 -13.90 -5.94 -9.34
C PRO A 96 -15.27 -5.73 -8.69
N ASP A 97 -15.60 -6.55 -7.70
CA ASP A 97 -16.74 -6.34 -6.83
C ASP A 97 -16.28 -5.67 -5.53
N TRP A 98 -16.37 -4.34 -5.54
CA TRP A 98 -15.97 -3.50 -4.42
C TRP A 98 -16.96 -3.50 -3.25
N GLY A 99 -18.16 -4.06 -3.41
CA GLY A 99 -19.18 -4.15 -2.35
C GLY A 99 -19.32 -2.87 -1.53
N THR A 100 -19.10 -2.99 -0.22
CA THR A 100 -19.18 -1.90 0.77
C THR A 100 -17.83 -1.22 1.06
N ALA A 101 -16.86 -1.31 0.14
CA ALA A 101 -15.59 -0.61 0.28
C ALA A 101 -15.82 0.91 0.40
N ILE A 102 -15.09 1.52 1.33
CA ILE A 102 -15.17 2.97 1.53
C ILE A 102 -14.52 3.69 0.35
N ASP A 103 -15.04 4.87 0.00
CA ASP A 103 -14.30 5.74 -0.89
C ASP A 103 -13.22 6.50 -0.10
N ILE A 104 -12.03 6.57 -0.69
CA ILE A 104 -10.87 7.24 -0.14
C ILE A 104 -10.49 8.30 -1.16
N SER A 105 -10.96 9.53 -0.90
CA SER A 105 -10.60 10.72 -1.66
C SER A 105 -9.25 11.30 -1.21
N ALA A 106 -8.93 11.17 0.08
CA ALA A 106 -7.66 11.59 0.67
C ALA A 106 -7.08 10.49 1.57
N PHE A 107 -5.79 10.24 1.42
CA PHE A 107 -5.04 9.20 2.15
C PHE A 107 -3.76 9.82 2.72
N TYR A 108 -3.53 9.64 4.02
CA TYR A 108 -2.42 10.24 4.75
C TYR A 108 -1.61 9.15 5.46
N GLY A 109 -0.28 9.25 5.38
CA GLY A 109 0.65 8.31 6.00
C GLY A 109 0.63 6.89 5.40
N TYR A 110 1.02 5.92 6.22
CA TYR A 110 1.13 4.47 5.89
C TYR A 110 2.00 4.12 4.67
N SER A 111 2.91 4.99 4.25
CA SER A 111 3.73 4.76 3.04
C SER A 111 4.63 3.53 3.20
N GLN A 112 5.20 3.33 4.39
CA GLN A 112 6.03 2.19 4.73
C GLN A 112 5.20 0.90 4.78
N GLU A 113 4.08 0.92 5.49
CA GLU A 113 3.16 -0.20 5.60
C GLU A 113 2.62 -0.60 4.23
N LEU A 114 2.16 0.33 3.40
CA LEU A 114 1.71 0.04 2.03
C LEU A 114 2.80 -0.64 1.21
N THR A 115 4.02 -0.12 1.25
CA THR A 115 5.16 -0.69 0.52
C THR A 115 5.44 -2.12 0.98
N GLN A 116 5.42 -2.36 2.28
CA GLN A 116 5.61 -3.68 2.88
C GLN A 116 4.49 -4.64 2.46
N LEU A 117 3.23 -4.23 2.58
CA LEU A 117 2.08 -5.05 2.23
C LEU A 117 2.07 -5.41 0.73
N GLN A 118 2.43 -4.48 -0.14
CA GLN A 118 2.59 -4.75 -1.56
C GLN A 118 3.69 -5.79 -1.82
N SER A 119 4.84 -5.66 -1.15
CA SER A 119 5.94 -6.62 -1.26
C SER A 119 5.49 -8.02 -0.84
N TRP A 120 4.85 -8.14 0.32
CA TRP A 120 4.35 -9.41 0.81
C TRP A 120 3.39 -10.09 -0.18
N ILE A 121 2.45 -9.34 -0.75
CA ILE A 121 1.41 -9.91 -1.64
C ILE A 121 1.96 -10.21 -3.04
N LEU A 122 2.74 -9.29 -3.61
CA LEU A 122 3.15 -9.38 -5.01
C LEU A 122 4.44 -10.15 -5.22
N GLN A 123 5.37 -10.10 -4.25
CA GLN A 123 6.70 -10.68 -4.38
C GLN A 123 6.83 -11.96 -3.55
N ASP A 124 6.42 -11.93 -2.27
CA ASP A 124 6.62 -13.05 -1.35
C ASP A 124 5.54 -14.15 -1.48
N GLY A 125 4.48 -13.89 -2.25
CA GLY A 125 3.39 -14.83 -2.45
C GLY A 125 2.51 -15.01 -1.22
N CYS A 126 2.30 -13.95 -0.43
CA CYS A 126 1.38 -13.94 0.70
C CYS A 126 -0.05 -14.34 0.26
N ARG A 127 -0.56 -15.42 0.86
CA ARG A 127 -1.89 -15.98 0.63
C ARG A 127 -2.92 -15.48 1.64
N LEU A 128 -2.46 -15.19 2.85
CA LEU A 128 -3.30 -14.68 3.93
C LEU A 128 -2.60 -13.52 4.63
N LEU A 129 -3.26 -12.36 4.61
CA LEU A 129 -2.81 -11.15 5.28
C LEU A 129 -3.83 -10.73 6.34
N GLY A 130 -3.41 -10.73 7.61
CA GLY A 130 -4.19 -10.19 8.71
C GLY A 130 -3.79 -8.74 9.04
N LEU A 131 -4.73 -7.81 9.00
CA LEU A 131 -4.55 -6.43 9.47
C LEU A 131 -5.22 -6.26 10.82
N PHE A 132 -4.44 -5.94 11.84
CA PHE A 132 -4.88 -5.85 13.24
C PHE A 132 -4.72 -4.44 13.79
N GLY A 133 -5.39 -4.14 14.89
CA GLY A 133 -5.26 -2.86 15.59
C GLY A 133 -6.59 -2.31 16.07
N ILE A 134 -6.53 -1.31 16.93
CA ILE A 134 -7.71 -0.77 17.61
C ILE A 134 -8.76 -0.18 16.65
N GLY A 135 -9.98 0.04 17.14
CA GLY A 135 -11.02 0.74 16.39
C GLY A 135 -10.56 2.13 15.92
N GLY A 136 -10.86 2.50 14.69
CA GLY A 136 -10.52 3.83 14.14
C GLY A 136 -9.06 4.05 13.73
N VAL A 137 -8.17 3.06 13.90
CA VAL A 137 -6.74 3.15 13.53
C VAL A 137 -6.48 3.13 12.01
N GLY A 138 -7.51 3.03 11.16
CA GLY A 138 -7.33 3.09 9.70
C GLY A 138 -7.09 1.76 8.97
N LYS A 139 -7.33 0.59 9.59
CA LYS A 139 -7.21 -0.73 8.92
C LYS A 139 -7.97 -0.82 7.59
N THR A 140 -9.26 -0.46 7.61
CA THR A 140 -10.11 -0.46 6.41
C THR A 140 -9.57 0.51 5.36
N THR A 141 -9.15 1.71 5.77
CA THR A 141 -8.53 2.70 4.90
C THR A 141 -7.26 2.15 4.22
N LEU A 142 -6.39 1.51 4.98
CA LEU A 142 -5.17 0.91 4.48
C LEU A 142 -5.46 -0.23 3.50
N ALA A 143 -6.38 -1.14 3.86
CA ALA A 143 -6.80 -2.24 3.01
C ALA A 143 -7.38 -1.74 1.68
N THR A 144 -8.28 -0.75 1.71
CA THR A 144 -8.87 -0.20 0.49
C THR A 144 -7.82 0.47 -0.39
N GLN A 145 -6.90 1.25 0.19
CA GLN A 145 -5.83 1.90 -0.58
C GLN A 145 -4.88 0.88 -1.20
N LEU A 146 -4.52 -0.16 -0.46
CA LEU A 146 -3.71 -1.26 -0.96
C LEU A 146 -4.37 -1.96 -2.15
N VAL A 147 -5.65 -2.31 -2.04
CA VAL A 147 -6.41 -2.96 -3.13
C VAL A 147 -6.47 -2.06 -4.36
N LYS A 148 -6.73 -0.75 -4.19
CA LYS A 148 -6.74 0.21 -5.32
C LYS A 148 -5.41 0.17 -6.09
N GLN A 149 -4.28 -0.04 -5.41
CA GLN A 149 -2.95 -0.08 -6.00
C GLN A 149 -2.58 -1.41 -6.64
N ILE A 150 -3.10 -2.54 -6.15
CA ILE A 150 -2.68 -3.88 -6.59
C ILE A 150 -3.73 -4.66 -7.37
N GLN A 151 -4.99 -4.20 -7.41
CA GLN A 151 -6.12 -4.91 -8.04
C GLN A 151 -5.83 -5.38 -9.47
N ASP A 152 -5.08 -4.59 -10.25
CA ASP A 152 -4.77 -4.89 -11.65
C ASP A 152 -3.90 -6.15 -11.82
N GLN A 153 -3.28 -6.62 -10.73
CA GLN A 153 -2.49 -7.86 -10.70
C GLN A 153 -3.34 -9.12 -10.47
N PHE A 154 -4.66 -8.96 -10.29
CA PHE A 154 -5.60 -10.03 -9.99
C PHE A 154 -6.67 -10.16 -11.10
N ASN A 155 -7.17 -11.38 -11.27
CA ASN A 155 -8.27 -11.70 -12.17
C ASN A 155 -9.62 -11.25 -11.59
N TYR A 156 -9.78 -11.42 -10.28
CA TYR A 156 -10.98 -11.08 -9.53
C TYR A 156 -10.61 -10.31 -8.27
N VAL A 157 -11.43 -9.33 -7.93
CA VAL A 157 -11.38 -8.62 -6.65
C VAL A 157 -12.74 -8.75 -6.00
N PHE A 158 -12.78 -9.22 -4.76
CA PHE A 158 -13.99 -9.35 -3.96
C PHE A 158 -13.81 -8.62 -2.65
N TRP A 159 -14.70 -7.69 -2.33
CA TRP A 159 -14.68 -6.95 -1.08
C TRP A 159 -16.01 -7.04 -0.35
N ARG A 160 -15.99 -7.43 0.94
CA ARG A 160 -17.15 -7.34 1.83
C ARG A 160 -16.76 -6.91 3.23
N SER A 161 -17.57 -6.04 3.82
CA SER A 161 -17.55 -5.79 5.26
C SER A 161 -18.43 -6.84 5.96
N VAL A 162 -17.84 -7.70 6.79
CA VAL A 162 -18.55 -8.81 7.46
C VAL A 162 -19.81 -8.36 8.21
N PRO A 163 -19.82 -7.25 8.96
CA PRO A 163 -21.04 -6.75 9.62
C PRO A 163 -22.19 -6.41 8.67
N THR A 164 -21.92 -6.21 7.38
CA THR A 164 -22.94 -5.90 6.36
C THR A 164 -23.52 -7.13 5.69
N VAL A 165 -22.97 -8.33 5.95
CA VAL A 165 -23.43 -9.56 5.32
C VAL A 165 -24.37 -10.32 6.27
N PRO A 166 -25.53 -10.85 5.79
CA PRO A 166 -26.50 -11.52 6.66
C PRO A 166 -25.94 -12.71 7.43
N CYS A 167 -25.08 -13.50 6.77
CA CYS A 167 -24.39 -14.63 7.38
C CYS A 167 -23.18 -15.06 6.54
N PHE A 168 -22.32 -15.90 7.11
CA PHE A 168 -21.17 -16.49 6.42
C PHE A 168 -21.56 -17.22 5.12
N ASP A 169 -22.65 -18.00 5.14
CA ASP A 169 -23.04 -18.81 3.98
C ASP A 169 -23.48 -17.92 2.80
N SER A 170 -24.07 -16.76 3.08
CA SER A 170 -24.40 -15.73 2.07
C SER A 170 -23.12 -15.13 1.48
N MET A 171 -22.14 -14.75 2.31
CA MET A 171 -20.85 -14.20 1.85
C MET A 171 -20.16 -15.16 0.88
N MET A 172 -20.11 -16.43 1.26
CA MET A 172 -19.45 -17.47 0.48
C MET A 172 -20.19 -17.80 -0.82
N THR A 173 -21.52 -17.69 -0.82
CA THR A 173 -22.33 -17.83 -2.03
C THR A 173 -22.07 -16.67 -3.00
N ASP A 174 -22.01 -15.43 -2.49
CA ASP A 174 -21.65 -14.25 -3.30
C ASP A 174 -20.26 -14.42 -3.93
N LEU A 175 -19.28 -14.86 -3.12
CA LEU A 175 -17.92 -15.13 -3.56
C LEU A 175 -17.89 -16.20 -4.68
N LEU A 176 -18.63 -17.30 -4.50
CA LEU A 176 -18.75 -18.37 -5.50
C LEU A 176 -19.40 -17.86 -6.79
N SER A 177 -20.42 -17.03 -6.67
CA SER A 177 -21.15 -16.48 -7.80
C SER A 177 -20.24 -15.58 -8.65
N LEU A 178 -19.36 -14.80 -8.03
CA LEU A 178 -18.38 -13.98 -8.73
C LEU A 178 -17.41 -14.83 -9.55
N PHE A 179 -16.85 -15.89 -8.95
CA PHE A 179 -15.86 -16.74 -9.61
C PHE A 179 -16.45 -17.66 -10.69
N SER A 180 -17.71 -18.08 -10.52
CA SER A 180 -18.40 -18.96 -11.47
C SER A 180 -19.17 -18.22 -12.56
N HIS A 181 -19.17 -16.88 -12.56
CA HIS A 181 -20.06 -16.04 -13.38
C HIS A 181 -21.54 -16.42 -13.20
N HIS A 182 -21.98 -16.56 -11.96
CA HIS A 182 -23.35 -16.91 -11.54
C HIS A 182 -23.85 -18.29 -12.03
N LYS A 183 -22.94 -19.23 -12.32
CA LYS A 183 -23.31 -20.59 -12.73
C LYS A 183 -23.47 -21.57 -11.57
N GLU A 184 -22.85 -21.28 -10.42
CA GLU A 184 -22.88 -22.15 -9.24
C GLU A 184 -23.54 -21.43 -8.06
N ASN A 185 -24.54 -22.06 -7.44
CA ASN A 185 -25.31 -21.48 -6.32
C ASN A 185 -25.24 -22.31 -5.04
N LYS A 186 -24.54 -23.46 -5.04
CA LYS A 186 -24.41 -24.32 -3.86
C LYS A 186 -23.06 -24.12 -3.21
N LEU A 187 -23.06 -23.68 -1.95
CA LEU A 187 -21.86 -23.46 -1.17
C LEU A 187 -21.02 -24.75 -1.05
N ASN A 188 -19.77 -24.66 -1.50
CA ASN A 188 -18.75 -25.69 -1.30
C ASN A 188 -17.36 -25.05 -1.20
N ILE A 189 -16.74 -25.14 -0.03
CA ILE A 189 -15.41 -24.56 0.21
C ILE A 189 -14.37 -25.13 -0.76
N ASN A 190 -14.46 -26.42 -1.12
CA ASN A 190 -13.53 -27.02 -2.06
C ASN A 190 -13.60 -26.39 -3.46
N GLN A 191 -14.80 -25.93 -3.88
CA GLN A 191 -14.96 -25.19 -5.14
C GLN A 191 -14.30 -23.81 -5.04
N ILE A 192 -14.43 -23.10 -3.92
CA ILE A 192 -13.71 -21.84 -3.70
C ILE A 192 -12.22 -22.06 -3.84
N ILE A 193 -11.66 -23.05 -3.14
CA ILE A 193 -10.23 -23.36 -3.22
C ILE A 193 -9.80 -23.73 -4.65
N TYR A 194 -10.65 -24.46 -5.40
CA TYR A 194 -10.41 -24.71 -6.82
C TYR A 194 -10.32 -23.41 -7.64
N TYR A 195 -11.23 -22.46 -7.43
CA TYR A 195 -11.18 -21.15 -8.09
C TYR A 195 -9.94 -20.34 -7.68
N LEU A 196 -9.57 -20.33 -6.39
CA LEU A 196 -8.37 -19.64 -5.91
C LEU A 196 -7.06 -20.21 -6.46
N ARG A 197 -7.06 -21.49 -6.85
CA ARG A 197 -5.95 -22.16 -7.51
C ARG A 197 -5.89 -21.86 -9.00
N THR A 198 -7.04 -21.84 -9.67
CA THR A 198 -7.13 -21.65 -11.13
C THR A 198 -7.04 -20.18 -11.54
N HIS A 199 -7.47 -19.28 -10.67
CA HIS A 199 -7.46 -17.84 -10.88
C HIS A 199 -6.73 -17.14 -9.74
N ARG A 200 -6.07 -16.03 -10.05
CA ARG A 200 -5.43 -15.16 -9.07
C ARG A 200 -6.48 -14.18 -8.55
N CYS A 201 -7.06 -14.47 -7.40
CA CYS A 201 -8.12 -13.66 -6.76
C CYS A 201 -7.55 -12.84 -5.60
N LEU A 202 -8.11 -11.65 -5.40
CA LEU A 202 -7.89 -10.81 -4.22
C LEU A 202 -9.19 -10.68 -3.45
N ILE A 203 -9.25 -11.24 -2.24
CA ILE A 203 -10.45 -11.25 -1.41
C ILE A 203 -10.19 -10.37 -0.19
N ILE A 204 -11.13 -9.50 0.14
CA ILE A 204 -11.07 -8.64 1.31
C ILE A 204 -12.28 -8.87 2.19
N LEU A 205 -12.01 -9.30 3.42
CA LEU A 205 -12.99 -9.46 4.49
C LEU A 205 -12.72 -8.39 5.56
N ASP A 206 -13.47 -7.32 5.51
CA ASP A 206 -13.31 -6.20 6.43
C ASP A 206 -14.17 -6.43 7.69
N HIS A 207 -13.63 -6.08 8.86
CA HIS A 207 -14.26 -6.24 10.18
C HIS A 207 -14.63 -7.70 10.52
N VAL A 208 -13.72 -8.64 10.28
CA VAL A 208 -13.94 -10.05 10.65
C VAL A 208 -14.07 -10.18 12.17
N ASP A 209 -15.18 -10.78 12.56
CA ASP A 209 -15.38 -11.31 13.91
C ASP A 209 -14.86 -12.75 13.98
N ILE A 210 -13.87 -12.95 14.83
CA ILE A 210 -13.07 -14.17 14.94
C ILE A 210 -13.76 -15.19 15.86
N ASP A 211 -14.64 -14.73 16.74
CA ASP A 211 -15.44 -15.61 17.58
C ASP A 211 -16.45 -16.41 16.75
N HIS A 212 -16.72 -15.97 15.52
CA HIS A 212 -17.54 -16.71 14.57
C HIS A 212 -16.74 -17.84 13.88
N LEU A 213 -16.83 -19.04 14.45
CA LEU A 213 -16.10 -20.26 14.04
C LEU A 213 -15.97 -20.50 12.53
N LYS A 214 -17.02 -20.23 11.73
CA LYS A 214 -16.96 -20.44 10.26
C LYS A 214 -15.93 -19.53 9.57
N TYR A 215 -15.78 -18.26 10.00
CA TYR A 215 -14.77 -17.37 9.44
C TYR A 215 -13.37 -17.84 9.81
N MET A 216 -13.18 -18.31 11.05
CA MET A 216 -11.90 -18.89 11.49
C MET A 216 -11.52 -20.13 10.72
N GLN A 217 -12.45 -21.06 10.54
CA GLN A 217 -12.21 -22.25 9.73
C GLN A 217 -11.86 -21.90 8.29
N PHE A 218 -12.59 -20.96 7.69
CA PHE A 218 -12.28 -20.48 6.34
C PHE A 218 -10.87 -19.89 6.24
N ILE A 219 -10.52 -18.98 7.15
CA ILE A 219 -9.20 -18.34 7.17
C ILE A 219 -8.08 -19.38 7.35
N LYS A 220 -8.26 -20.38 8.22
CA LYS A 220 -7.30 -21.49 8.38
C LYS A 220 -7.13 -22.29 7.09
N ILE A 221 -8.23 -22.65 6.41
CA ILE A 221 -8.19 -23.37 5.14
C ILE A 221 -7.43 -22.55 4.08
N ILE A 222 -7.66 -21.24 4.01
CA ILE A 222 -6.91 -20.35 3.11
C ILE A 222 -5.41 -20.35 3.43
N ALA A 223 -5.04 -20.23 4.72
CA ALA A 223 -3.64 -20.24 5.13
C ALA A 223 -2.92 -21.54 4.73
N GLU A 224 -3.57 -22.67 4.94
CA GLU A 224 -2.97 -24.02 4.82
C GLU A 224 -3.02 -24.59 3.40
N THR A 225 -3.87 -24.03 2.52
CA THR A 225 -3.99 -24.53 1.15
C THR A 225 -3.05 -23.83 0.18
N ASN A 226 -2.48 -24.61 -0.74
CA ASN A 226 -1.70 -24.03 -1.83
C ASN A 226 -2.64 -23.42 -2.89
N HIS A 227 -2.51 -22.12 -3.11
CA HIS A 227 -3.18 -21.35 -4.15
C HIS A 227 -2.38 -20.08 -4.50
N GLN A 228 -2.74 -19.43 -5.60
CA GLN A 228 -2.08 -18.21 -6.10
C GLN A 228 -2.81 -16.91 -5.70
N SER A 229 -3.95 -17.05 -5.04
CA SER A 229 -4.79 -15.95 -4.56
C SER A 229 -4.32 -15.39 -3.21
N CYS A 230 -4.82 -14.22 -2.85
CA CYS A 230 -4.56 -13.56 -1.57
C CYS A 230 -5.89 -13.19 -0.88
N VAL A 231 -6.00 -13.48 0.41
CA VAL A 231 -7.10 -13.05 1.26
C VAL A 231 -6.55 -12.07 2.29
N ILE A 232 -7.11 -10.87 2.32
CA ILE A 232 -6.85 -9.83 3.30
C ILE A 232 -8.04 -9.80 4.26
N PHE A 233 -7.80 -9.81 5.56
CA PHE A 233 -8.85 -9.57 6.53
C PHE A 233 -8.44 -8.51 7.53
N THR A 234 -9.43 -7.75 8.03
CA THR A 234 -9.20 -6.78 9.11
C THR A 234 -9.87 -7.28 10.39
N CYS A 235 -9.15 -7.14 11.51
CA CYS A 235 -9.66 -7.49 12.84
C CYS A 235 -9.17 -6.50 13.90
N ARG A 236 -9.88 -6.38 15.02
CA ARG A 236 -9.47 -5.50 16.13
C ARG A 236 -8.30 -6.08 16.92
N GLU A 237 -8.29 -7.38 17.12
CA GLU A 237 -7.36 -8.07 18.00
C GLU A 237 -6.59 -9.14 17.25
N GLN A 238 -5.31 -9.28 17.58
CA GLN A 238 -4.46 -10.33 17.02
C GLN A 238 -4.50 -11.53 17.96
N TYR A 239 -5.25 -12.56 17.57
CA TYR A 239 -5.39 -13.78 18.34
C TYR A 239 -4.16 -14.70 18.17
N PRO A 240 -3.82 -15.53 19.18
CA PRO A 240 -2.65 -16.41 19.14
C PRO A 240 -2.58 -17.33 17.92
N GLU A 241 -3.73 -17.74 17.39
CA GLU A 241 -3.85 -18.59 16.22
C GLU A 241 -3.19 -17.97 14.98
N PHE A 242 -3.27 -16.65 14.80
CA PHE A 242 -2.65 -16.00 13.63
C PHE A 242 -1.15 -15.87 13.78
N THR A 243 -0.68 -15.59 15.00
CA THR A 243 0.75 -15.59 15.30
C THR A 243 1.33 -16.98 15.09
N PHE A 244 0.60 -18.03 15.48
CA PHE A 244 0.97 -19.42 15.20
C PHE A 244 1.04 -19.70 13.69
N LEU A 245 0.01 -19.31 12.93
CA LEU A 245 -0.02 -19.52 11.48
C LEU A 245 1.10 -18.75 10.78
N GLU A 246 1.35 -17.49 11.12
CA GLU A 246 2.43 -16.67 10.57
C GLU A 246 3.82 -17.27 10.84
N TYR A 247 4.02 -17.84 12.04
CA TYR A 247 5.28 -18.48 12.41
C TYR A 247 5.57 -19.72 11.56
N TRP A 248 4.57 -20.57 11.31
CA TRP A 248 4.76 -21.85 10.60
C TRP A 248 4.57 -21.77 9.09
N LEU A 249 3.80 -20.78 8.59
CA LEU A 249 3.44 -20.67 7.19
C LEU A 249 4.01 -19.38 6.61
N SER A 250 5.04 -19.51 5.77
CA SER A 250 5.68 -18.36 5.12
C SER A 250 4.76 -17.55 4.20
N SER A 251 3.60 -18.12 3.81
CA SER A 251 2.56 -17.44 3.03
C SER A 251 1.54 -16.68 3.88
N VAL A 252 1.69 -16.68 5.21
CA VAL A 252 0.84 -15.92 6.13
C VAL A 252 1.65 -14.74 6.67
N ARG A 253 1.01 -13.57 6.71
CA ARG A 253 1.60 -12.34 7.28
C ARG A 253 0.57 -11.62 8.14
N CYS A 254 1.03 -11.02 9.21
CA CYS A 254 0.22 -10.17 10.09
C CYS A 254 0.85 -8.78 10.19
N LEU A 255 0.02 -7.75 10.10
CA LEU A 255 0.42 -6.38 10.38
C LEU A 255 -0.48 -5.80 11.46
N LYS A 256 0.10 -5.40 12.59
CA LYS A 256 -0.62 -4.69 13.66
C LYS A 256 -0.40 -3.19 13.51
N LEU A 257 -1.46 -2.48 13.17
CA LEU A 257 -1.46 -1.02 13.08
C LEU A 257 -1.53 -0.39 14.47
N SER A 258 -0.75 0.67 14.62
CA SER A 258 -0.72 1.53 15.80
C SER A 258 -1.14 2.95 15.44
N ASN A 259 -1.59 3.71 16.43
CA ASN A 259 -1.83 5.14 16.23
C ASN A 259 -0.51 5.85 15.86
N SER A 260 -0.58 6.86 15.00
CA SER A 260 0.58 7.59 14.50
C SER A 260 0.32 9.08 14.61
N SER A 261 1.24 9.80 15.25
CA SER A 261 1.21 11.26 15.33
C SER A 261 1.31 11.89 13.96
N GLU A 262 2.13 11.35 13.06
CA GLU A 262 2.26 11.83 11.67
C GLU A 262 0.91 11.82 10.94
N ILE A 263 0.15 10.73 11.09
CA ILE A 263 -1.18 10.59 10.46
C ILE A 263 -2.18 11.54 11.11
N ALA A 264 -2.16 11.67 12.43
CA ALA A 264 -3.04 12.56 13.16
C ALA A 264 -2.80 14.03 12.79
N LEU A 265 -1.53 14.46 12.73
CA LEU A 265 -1.13 15.81 12.31
C LEU A 265 -1.51 16.08 10.86
N SER A 266 -1.20 15.16 9.95
CA SER A 266 -1.59 15.29 8.53
C SER A 266 -3.10 15.47 8.35
N LEU A 267 -3.91 14.79 9.18
CA LEU A 267 -5.36 14.97 9.16
C LEU A 267 -5.78 16.37 9.60
N ILE A 268 -5.18 16.92 10.65
CA ILE A 268 -5.46 18.29 11.13
C ILE A 268 -5.04 19.32 10.08
N GLU A 269 -3.82 19.20 9.54
CA GLU A 269 -3.26 20.14 8.57
C GLU A 269 -3.99 20.13 7.23
N SER A 270 -4.67 19.03 6.90
CA SER A 270 -5.49 18.93 5.69
C SER A 270 -6.82 19.69 5.76
N GLN A 271 -7.15 20.29 6.91
CA GLN A 271 -8.46 20.88 7.19
C GLN A 271 -8.31 22.38 7.50
N PRO A 272 -9.39 23.18 7.37
CA PRO A 272 -9.35 24.62 7.63
C PRO A 272 -9.35 24.91 9.15
N LEU A 273 -8.30 24.46 9.83
CA LEU A 273 -8.03 24.70 11.24
C LEU A 273 -6.82 25.63 11.40
N TRP A 274 -6.83 26.45 12.44
CA TRP A 274 -5.69 27.30 12.79
C TRP A 274 -5.40 27.26 14.28
N GLY A 275 -4.11 27.37 14.58
CA GLY A 275 -3.52 27.28 15.91
C GLY A 275 -2.00 27.15 15.78
N THR A 276 -1.31 27.27 16.91
CA THR A 276 0.13 27.03 17.00
C THR A 276 0.44 25.55 16.79
N ASP A 277 1.68 25.22 16.46
CA ASP A 277 2.08 23.81 16.30
C ASP A 277 1.93 23.03 17.61
N GLN A 278 2.16 23.69 18.76
CA GLN A 278 1.89 23.11 20.08
C GLN A 278 0.41 22.77 20.27
N GLU A 279 -0.51 23.65 19.88
CA GLU A 279 -1.96 23.38 19.99
C GLU A 279 -2.39 22.22 19.09
N LYS A 280 -1.79 22.06 17.90
CA LYS A 280 -2.04 20.91 17.04
C LYS A 280 -1.53 19.62 17.67
N ASP A 281 -0.34 19.65 18.25
CA ASP A 281 0.24 18.51 18.97
C ASP A 281 -0.62 18.12 20.18
N ASP A 282 -1.10 19.10 20.95
CA ASP A 282 -1.98 18.89 22.10
C ASP A 282 -3.32 18.26 21.66
N LEU A 283 -3.89 18.70 20.54
CA LEU A 283 -5.09 18.11 19.96
C LEU A 283 -4.87 16.66 19.52
N CYS A 284 -3.73 16.38 18.89
CA CYS A 284 -3.29 15.02 18.53
C CYS A 284 -3.20 14.12 19.76
N ASN A 285 -2.56 14.61 20.83
CA ASN A 285 -2.40 13.91 22.10
C ASN A 285 -3.74 13.65 22.79
N LEU A 286 -4.66 14.62 22.81
CA LEU A 286 -6.02 14.46 23.34
C LEU A 286 -6.78 13.32 22.62
N CYS A 287 -6.51 13.14 21.33
CA CYS A 287 -7.08 12.06 20.52
C CYS A 287 -6.31 10.73 20.63
N ASN A 288 -5.25 10.64 21.46
CA ASN A 288 -4.27 9.55 21.48
C ASN A 288 -3.74 9.20 20.08
N ASN A 289 -3.64 10.18 19.19
CA ASN A 289 -3.28 10.00 17.77
C ASN A 289 -4.19 9.04 16.99
N ASN A 290 -5.42 8.79 17.45
CA ASN A 290 -6.37 7.91 16.75
C ASN A 290 -7.06 8.67 15.60
N PRO A 291 -6.91 8.22 14.34
CA PRO A 291 -7.46 8.93 13.17
C PRO A 291 -8.97 9.20 13.23
N LEU A 292 -9.76 8.26 13.75
CA LEU A 292 -11.20 8.44 13.86
C LEU A 292 -11.55 9.52 14.89
N LYS A 293 -10.90 9.50 16.06
CA LYS A 293 -11.11 10.52 17.10
C LYS A 293 -10.69 11.91 16.61
N VAL A 294 -9.55 12.00 15.92
CA VAL A 294 -9.07 13.25 15.31
C VAL A 294 -10.12 13.80 14.36
N LYS A 295 -10.65 12.99 13.43
CA LYS A 295 -11.71 13.43 12.51
C LYS A 295 -12.96 13.95 13.24
N GLN A 296 -13.38 13.29 14.31
CA GLN A 296 -14.53 13.73 15.11
C GLN A 296 -14.28 15.08 15.80
N MET A 297 -13.06 15.28 16.32
CA MET A 297 -12.68 16.55 16.96
C MET A 297 -12.56 17.68 15.94
N ILE A 298 -11.94 17.44 14.79
CA ILE A 298 -11.86 18.42 13.68
C ILE A 298 -13.26 18.95 13.34
N VAL A 299 -14.24 18.06 13.14
CA VAL A 299 -15.62 18.45 12.84
C VAL A 299 -16.19 19.34 13.95
N SER A 300 -15.92 18.99 15.20
CA SER A 300 -16.40 19.75 16.36
C SER A 300 -15.77 21.14 16.46
N ILE A 301 -14.46 21.25 16.20
CA ILE A 301 -13.71 22.52 16.20
C ILE A 301 -14.19 23.44 15.08
N ILE A 302 -14.38 22.90 13.87
CA ILE A 302 -14.88 23.68 12.73
C ILE A 302 -16.27 24.26 13.05
N HIS A 303 -17.19 23.45 13.57
CA HIS A 303 -18.58 23.87 13.77
C HIS A 303 -18.82 24.70 15.03
N LEU A 304 -18.11 24.43 16.13
CA LEU A 304 -18.39 25.07 17.43
C LEU A 304 -17.39 26.18 17.77
N TYR A 305 -16.21 26.15 17.15
CA TYR A 305 -15.10 27.06 17.46
C TYR A 305 -14.58 27.79 16.22
N ASN A 306 -15.29 27.69 15.08
CA ASN A 306 -14.93 28.29 13.80
C ASN A 306 -13.52 27.91 13.31
N GLY A 307 -13.02 26.73 13.65
CA GLY A 307 -11.68 26.27 13.22
C GLY A 307 -10.52 26.69 14.14
N ASP A 308 -10.80 27.37 15.24
CA ASP A 308 -9.81 27.83 16.22
C ASP A 308 -9.46 26.74 17.24
N ILE A 309 -8.27 26.15 17.14
CA ILE A 309 -7.83 25.05 18.01
C ILE A 309 -7.63 25.54 19.45
N GLY A 310 -7.00 26.70 19.64
CA GLY A 310 -6.71 27.27 20.96
C GLY A 310 -7.98 27.43 21.79
N LYS A 311 -9.04 28.04 21.22
CA LYS A 311 -10.34 28.19 21.91
C LYS A 311 -11.00 26.88 22.30
N PHE A 312 -10.81 25.83 21.50
CA PHE A 312 -11.32 24.51 21.82
C PHE A 312 -10.58 23.92 23.02
N LEU A 313 -9.25 24.00 23.03
CA LEU A 313 -8.43 23.47 24.10
C LEU A 313 -8.71 24.19 25.43
N GLU A 314 -8.79 25.53 25.44
CA GLU A 314 -9.08 26.33 26.65
C GLU A 314 -10.37 25.92 27.40
N ARG A 315 -11.35 25.33 26.72
CA ARG A 315 -12.62 24.91 27.33
C ARG A 315 -12.70 23.41 27.66
N ASN A 316 -11.76 22.60 27.20
CA ASN A 316 -11.82 21.14 27.29
C ASN A 316 -10.58 20.51 27.95
N THR A 317 -9.63 21.33 28.43
CA THR A 317 -8.54 20.97 29.35
C THR A 317 -8.75 21.61 30.71
#